data_AF-A0A7J4EME9-F1
#
_entry.id   AF-A0A7J4EME9-F1
#
_cell.length_a   1.000
_cell.length_b   1.000
_cell.length_c   1.000
_cell.angle_alpha   90.00
_cell.angle_beta   90.00
_cell.angle_gamma   90.00
#
_symmetry.space_group_name_H-M   'P 1'
#
loop_
_entity.id
_entity.type
_entity.pdbx_description
1 polymer ?
#
loop_
_entity_poly.entity_id
_entity_poly.type
_entity_poly.pdbx_seq_one_letter_code
_entity_poly.pdbx_strand_id
1 'polypeptide(L)'
;MDNKRLQRYIDKIDHINERIGDINTWLSELTDIIDIDKKTRLAVYKAMQEAVEAETDVAAMIIKDEGKLPKDDYSNIESLFELKVID
;
A
#
# COMPACT_ATOMS: atom_id res chain seq x y z
N MET A 1 12.03 17.15 7.68
CA MET A 1 11.14 16.76 6.56
C MET A 1 10.30 17.97 6.19
N ASP A 2 10.16 18.31 4.90
CA ASP A 2 9.32 19.43 4.46
C ASP A 2 7.82 19.12 4.65
N ASN A 3 6.98 20.12 4.90
CA ASN A 3 5.54 19.96 5.12
C ASN A 3 4.84 19.28 3.93
N LYS A 4 5.28 19.58 2.70
CA LYS A 4 4.76 18.90 1.50
C LYS A 4 5.13 17.42 1.47
N ARG A 5 6.30 17.07 2.00
CA ARG A 5 6.77 15.68 2.06
C ARG A 5 5.96 14.89 3.07
N LEU A 6 5.72 15.46 4.25
CA LEU A 6 4.85 14.87 5.27
C LEU A 6 3.43 14.65 4.73
N GLN A 7 2.84 15.66 4.06
CA GLN A 7 1.51 15.52 3.49
C GLN A 7 1.43 14.36 2.49
N ARG A 8 2.44 14.18 1.64
CA ARG A 8 2.47 13.06 0.69
C ARG A 8 2.49 11.69 1.37
N TYR A 9 3.16 11.55 2.52
CA TYR A 9 3.11 10.29 3.28
C TYR A 9 1.72 10.08 3.85
N ILE A 10 1.12 11.11 4.44
CA ILE A 10 -0.24 11.06 4.99
C ILE A 10 -1.22 10.64 3.89
N ASP A 11 -1.19 11.29 2.72
CA ASP A 11 -2.08 10.97 1.61
C ASP A 11 -1.96 9.50 1.16
N LYS A 12 -0.74 8.95 1.15
CA LYS A 12 -0.51 7.54 0.81
C LYS A 12 -1.04 6.59 1.88
N ILE A 13 -0.78 6.88 3.15
CA ILE A 13 -1.26 6.08 4.29
C ILE A 13 -2.80 6.10 4.34
N ASP A 14 -3.42 7.27 4.14
CA ASP A 14 -4.87 7.40 4.10
C ASP A 14 -5.46 6.58 2.96
N HIS A 15 -4.84 6.61 1.78
CA HIS A 15 -5.28 5.79 0.64
C HIS A 15 -5.15 4.29 0.93
N ILE A 16 -4.04 3.84 1.53
CA ILE A 16 -3.86 2.43 1.96
C ILE A 16 -4.98 2.03 2.92
N ASN A 17 -5.22 2.84 3.96
CA ASN A 17 -6.26 2.59 4.94
C ASN A 17 -7.66 2.54 4.32
N GLU A 18 -7.96 3.43 3.38
CA GLU A 18 -9.22 3.45 2.64
C GLU A 18 -9.42 2.14 1.86
N ARG A 19 -8.41 1.71 1.08
CA ARG A 19 -8.49 0.48 0.28
C ARG A 19 -8.61 -0.77 1.16
N ILE A 20 -7.86 -0.85 2.26
CA ILE A 20 -7.98 -1.93 3.25
C ILE A 20 -9.38 -1.94 3.90
N GLY A 21 -9.90 -0.76 4.24
CA GLY A 21 -11.26 -0.59 4.77
C GLY A 21 -12.34 -1.10 3.81
N ASP A 22 -12.22 -0.77 2.53
CA ASP A 22 -13.11 -1.26 1.47
C ASP A 22 -13.06 -2.79 1.35
N ILE A 23 -11.85 -3.38 1.31
CA ILE A 23 -11.67 -4.84 1.25
C ILE A 23 -12.35 -5.51 2.45
N ASN A 24 -12.09 -5.03 3.66
CA ASN A 24 -12.67 -5.59 4.88
C ASN A 24 -14.19 -5.49 4.88
N THR A 25 -14.74 -4.35 4.43
CA THR A 25 -16.18 -4.12 4.34
C THR A 25 -16.81 -5.12 3.37
N TRP A 26 -16.33 -5.18 2.13
CA TRP A 26 -16.90 -6.05 1.11
C TRP A 26 -16.77 -7.54 1.45
N LEU A 27 -15.66 -7.95 2.06
CA LEU A 27 -15.49 -9.35 2.49
C LEU A 27 -16.36 -9.70 3.69
N SER A 28 -16.65 -8.75 4.59
CA SER A 28 -17.53 -8.98 5.75
C SER A 28 -18.99 -9.17 5.39
N GLU A 29 -19.42 -8.66 4.23
CA GLU A 29 -20.78 -8.84 3.69
C GLU A 29 -21.00 -10.25 3.10
N LEU A 30 -19.93 -11.02 2.89
CA LEU A 30 -20.00 -12.36 2.34
C LEU A 30 -20.36 -13.39 3.43
N THR A 31 -21.32 -14.25 3.12
CA THR A 31 -21.63 -15.43 3.97
C THR A 31 -20.62 -16.56 3.75
N ASP A 32 -20.15 -16.74 2.50
CA ASP A 32 -19.07 -17.64 2.10
C ASP A 32 -18.28 -17.00 0.94
N ILE A 33 -16.97 -17.26 0.84
CA ILE A 33 -16.10 -16.81 -0.26
C ILE A 33 -16.57 -17.38 -1.60
N ILE A 34 -17.21 -18.56 -1.60
CA ILE A 34 -17.74 -19.18 -2.83
C ILE A 34 -18.86 -18.33 -3.46
N ASP A 35 -19.58 -17.54 -2.66
CA ASP A 35 -20.72 -16.73 -3.11
C ASP A 35 -20.31 -15.34 -3.64
N ILE A 36 -19.01 -15.03 -3.69
CA ILE A 36 -18.55 -13.74 -4.17
C ILE A 36 -18.86 -13.57 -5.68
N ASP A 37 -19.66 -12.57 -6.00
CA ASP A 37 -19.93 -12.26 -7.39
C ASP A 37 -18.67 -11.69 -8.09
N LYS A 38 -18.62 -11.83 -9.42
CA LYS A 38 -17.45 -11.44 -10.21
C LYS A 38 -17.08 -9.96 -10.03
N LYS A 39 -18.05 -9.06 -9.89
CA LYS A 39 -17.80 -7.62 -9.74
C LYS A 39 -17.14 -7.35 -8.39
N THR A 40 -17.68 -7.90 -7.32
CA THR A 40 -17.12 -7.74 -5.96
C THR A 40 -15.70 -8.32 -5.86
N ARG A 41 -15.48 -9.51 -6.44
CA ARG A 41 -14.13 -10.10 -6.49
C ARG A 41 -13.12 -9.21 -7.22
N LEU A 42 -13.50 -8.64 -8.36
CA LEU A 42 -12.62 -7.74 -9.11
C LEU A 42 -12.39 -6.41 -8.38
N ALA A 43 -13.38 -5.91 -7.65
CA ALA A 43 -13.23 -4.72 -6.81
C ALA A 43 -12.22 -4.97 -5.68
N VAL A 44 -12.32 -6.10 -4.97
CA VAL A 44 -11.36 -6.51 -3.93
C VAL A 44 -9.95 -6.62 -4.50
N TYR A 45 -9.78 -7.27 -5.66
CA TYR A 45 -8.46 -7.38 -6.30
C TYR A 45 -7.87 -6.02 -6.66
N LYS A 46 -8.69 -5.09 -7.16
CA LYS A 46 -8.21 -3.75 -7.52
C LYS A 46 -7.85 -2.94 -6.28
N ALA A 47 -8.67 -2.98 -5.24
CA ALA A 47 -8.37 -2.33 -3.97
C ALA A 47 -7.06 -2.86 -3.36
N MET A 48 -6.82 -4.18 -3.43
CA MET A 48 -5.58 -4.78 -2.97
C MET A 48 -4.37 -4.30 -3.80
N GLN A 49 -4.50 -4.25 -5.12
CA GLN A 49 -3.44 -3.74 -6.00
C GLN A 49 -3.09 -2.28 -5.67
N GLU A 50 -4.10 -1.44 -5.43
CA GLU A 50 -3.90 -0.03 -5.08
C GLU A 50 -3.27 0.17 -3.70
N ALA A 51 -3.63 -0.68 -2.72
CA ALA A 51 -2.98 -0.68 -1.41
C ALA A 51 -1.49 -1.01 -1.55
N VAL A 52 -1.15 -2.10 -2.25
CA VAL A 52 0.25 -2.51 -2.49
C VAL A 52 1.03 -1.44 -3.25
N GLU A 53 0.44 -0.84 -4.29
CA GLU A 53 1.09 0.25 -5.05
C GLU A 53 1.38 1.48 -4.17
N ALA A 54 0.46 1.82 -3.27
CA ALA A 54 0.68 2.91 -2.34
C ALA A 54 1.73 2.57 -1.26
N GLU A 55 1.80 1.32 -0.80
CA GLU A 55 2.85 0.83 0.11
C GLU A 55 4.24 0.87 -0.56
N THR A 56 4.36 0.43 -1.81
CA THR A 56 5.64 0.47 -2.55
C THR A 56 6.06 1.89 -2.89
N ASP A 57 5.11 2.79 -3.16
CA ASP A 57 5.38 4.23 -3.25
C ASP A 57 5.94 4.79 -1.94
N VAL A 58 5.37 4.43 -0.79
CA VAL A 58 5.89 4.83 0.53
C VAL A 58 7.31 4.31 0.71
N ALA A 59 7.59 3.05 0.33
CA ALA A 59 8.93 2.49 0.40
C ALA A 59 9.93 3.28 -0.45
N ALA A 60 9.60 3.55 -1.72
CA ALA A 60 10.42 4.39 -2.60
C ALA A 60 10.61 5.81 -2.05
N MET A 61 9.59 6.35 -1.39
CA MET A 61 9.69 7.64 -0.72
C MET A 61 10.71 7.61 0.42
N ILE A 62 10.70 6.59 1.28
CA ILE A 62 11.66 6.47 2.38
C ILE A 62 13.08 6.34 1.84
N ILE A 63 13.30 5.49 0.84
CA ILE A 63 14.62 5.35 0.19
C ILE A 63 15.17 6.68 -0.31
N LYS A 64 14.30 7.51 -0.91
CA LYS A 64 14.68 8.85 -1.37
C LYS A 64 15.03 9.79 -0.21
N ASP A 65 14.32 9.70 0.91
CA ASP A 65 14.57 10.54 2.09
C ASP A 65 15.87 10.15 2.81
N GLU A 66 16.29 8.89 2.69
CA GLU A 66 17.61 8.38 3.12
C GLU A 66 18.75 8.73 2.15
N GLY A 67 18.48 9.57 1.13
CA GLY A 67 19.48 10.03 0.17
C GLY A 67 19.90 8.97 -0.87
N LYS A 68 19.20 7.84 -0.93
CA LYS A 68 19.39 6.79 -1.93
C LYS A 68 18.48 7.01 -3.14
N LEU A 69 18.83 6.40 -4.27
CA LEU A 69 18.01 6.44 -5.48
C LEU A 69 17.01 5.27 -5.46
N PRO A 70 15.68 5.52 -5.51
CA PRO A 70 14.70 4.45 -5.59
C PRO A 70 14.89 3.59 -6.84
N LYS A 71 14.73 2.28 -6.68
CA LYS A 71 14.79 1.26 -7.75
C LYS A 71 13.40 0.64 -7.94
N ASP A 72 13.33 -0.62 -8.36
CA ASP A 72 12.11 -1.41 -8.36
C ASP A 72 11.63 -1.74 -6.93
N ASP A 73 10.38 -2.18 -6.83
CA ASP A 73 9.70 -2.42 -5.55
C ASP A 73 10.42 -3.45 -4.67
N TYR A 74 10.91 -4.55 -5.24
CA TYR A 74 11.63 -5.58 -4.49
C TYR A 74 12.94 -5.03 -3.94
N SER A 75 13.75 -4.38 -4.77
CA SER A 75 14.99 -3.74 -4.35
C SER A 75 14.76 -2.66 -3.28
N ASN A 76 13.66 -1.91 -3.37
CA ASN A 76 13.31 -0.89 -2.38
C ASN A 76 12.97 -1.52 -1.02
N ILE A 77 12.17 -2.59 -1.00
CA ILE A 77 11.82 -3.32 0.23
C ILE A 77 13.08 -3.92 0.88
N GLU A 78 13.94 -4.58 0.10
CA GLU A 78 15.22 -5.10 0.60
C GLU A 78 16.09 -3.99 1.20
N SER A 79 16.15 -2.84 0.53
CA SER A 79 16.87 -1.67 1.04
C SER A 79 16.29 -1.15 2.36
N LEU A 80 14.98 -1.20 2.56
CA LEU A 80 14.34 -0.81 3.83
C LEU A 80 14.69 -1.78 4.96
N PHE A 81 14.73 -3.08 4.67
CA PHE A 81 15.17 -4.10 5.62
C PHE A 81 16.62 -3.88 6.04
N GLU A 82 17.53 -3.64 5.08
CA GLU A 82 18.93 -3.30 5.36
C GLU A 82 19.08 -2.03 6.22
N LEU A 83 18.20 -1.04 5.98
CA LEU A 83 18.14 0.21 6.74
C LEU A 83 17.46 0.05 8.12
N LYS A 84 16.92 -1.13 8.44
CA LYS A 84 16.15 -1.43 9.67
C LYS A 84 14.94 -0.53 9.86
N VAL A 85 14.31 -0.14 8.74
CA VAL A 85 13.02 0.55 8.75
C VAL A 85 11.88 -0.45 8.92
N ILE A 86 12.06 -1.67 8.39
CA ILE A 86 11.15 -2.80 8.48
C ILE A 86 11.92 -4.06 8.93
N ASP A 87 11.20 -5.01 9.52
CA ASP A 87 11.70 -6.28 10.05
C ASP A 87 11.47 -7.48 9.11
#